data_AF-A0A3N7H8P0-F1
#
_entry.id   AF-A0A3N7H8P0-F1
#
_cell.length_a   1.000
_cell.length_b   1.000
_cell.length_c   1.000
_cell.angle_alpha   90.00
_cell.angle_beta   90.00
_cell.angle_gamma   90.00
#
_symmetry.space_group_name_H-M   'P 1'
#
loop_
_entity.id
_entity.type
_entity.pdbx_description
1 polymer ?
#
loop_
_entity_poly.entity_id
_entity_poly.type
_entity_poly.pdbx_seq_one_letter_code
_entity_poly.pdbx_strand_id
1 'polypeptide(L)'
;MTIVKFLGGLGNQLFQYAFYLALQRAFGNVKADLGGYESYTLHQGFELGRVFGISLREISEFERKLYLPEDRRWLWRKLRQICGTKYSYMEEKQLFYFDESIFSKAAKRYYWGYWQHAGYIRLVEDELRRKLIFPPFDDDQNEKLVGWMEGRNTVSVHVRRGDYIGDPLLGGICDVAYYKRAIDYVGHAVENPVFIFFSNDVAWCKQTFAPYSDVFVG
;
A
#
# COMPACT_ATOMS: atom_id res chain seq x y z
N MET A 1 8.38 5.81 -22.57
CA MET A 1 8.51 5.82 -21.10
C MET A 1 7.14 5.54 -20.54
N THR A 2 7.13 4.77 -19.47
CA THR A 2 5.93 4.45 -18.71
C THR A 2 6.00 5.18 -17.38
N ILE A 3 4.87 5.69 -16.91
CA ILE A 3 4.77 6.39 -15.64
C ILE A 3 3.71 5.68 -14.80
N VAL A 4 3.98 5.47 -13.52
CA VAL A 4 3.00 4.97 -12.54
C VAL A 4 2.81 6.05 -11.49
N LYS A 5 1.57 6.50 -11.31
CA LYS A 5 1.23 7.44 -10.23
C LYS A 5 1.04 6.67 -8.93
N PHE A 6 1.67 7.19 -7.87
CA PHE A 6 1.51 6.67 -6.51
C PHE A 6 0.56 7.59 -5.73
N LEU A 7 -0.31 6.98 -4.92
CA LEU A 7 -1.18 7.68 -3.97
C LEU A 7 -1.74 6.67 -2.95
N GLY A 8 -2.13 7.16 -1.78
CA GLY A 8 -2.64 6.34 -0.69
C GLY A 8 -1.56 5.99 0.32
N GLY A 9 -1.95 5.25 1.37
CA GLY A 9 -1.04 4.83 2.43
C GLY A 9 -0.13 3.68 2.00
N LEU A 10 0.77 3.25 2.90
CA LEU A 10 1.75 2.20 2.64
C LEU A 10 1.20 0.96 1.91
N GLY A 11 0.02 0.46 2.31
CA GLY A 11 -0.60 -0.70 1.65
C GLY A 11 -0.86 -0.49 0.15
N ASN A 12 -1.39 0.67 -0.25
CA ASN A 12 -1.60 1.01 -1.65
C ASN A 12 -0.28 1.20 -2.39
N GLN A 13 0.70 1.82 -1.72
CA GLN A 13 2.03 2.02 -2.26
C GLN A 13 2.74 0.69 -2.57
N LEU A 14 2.53 -0.35 -1.75
CA LEU A 14 3.08 -1.69 -2.00
C LEU A 14 2.54 -2.31 -3.29
N PHE A 15 1.22 -2.21 -3.54
CA PHE A 15 0.63 -2.71 -4.79
C PHE A 15 1.09 -1.89 -6.00
N GLN A 16 1.11 -0.56 -5.88
CA GLN A 16 1.63 0.33 -6.92
C GLN A 16 3.10 0.06 -7.22
N TYR A 17 3.90 -0.28 -6.20
CA TYR A 17 5.30 -0.65 -6.36
C TYR A 17 5.49 -1.99 -7.06
N ALA A 18 4.69 -3.01 -6.70
CA ALA A 18 4.67 -4.28 -7.42
C ALA A 18 4.33 -4.07 -8.91
N PHE A 19 3.34 -3.24 -9.20
CA PHE A 19 2.97 -2.89 -10.57
C PHE A 19 4.08 -2.10 -11.29
N TYR A 20 4.72 -1.14 -10.61
CA TYR A 20 5.88 -0.41 -11.11
C TYR A 20 7.03 -1.35 -11.50
N LEU A 21 7.39 -2.29 -10.62
CA LEU A 21 8.43 -3.28 -10.90
C LEU A 21 8.04 -4.21 -12.04
N ALA A 22 6.79 -4.65 -12.12
CA ALA A 22 6.31 -5.52 -13.20
C ALA A 22 6.45 -4.82 -14.56
N LEU A 23 6.09 -3.54 -14.64
CA LEU A 23 6.29 -2.71 -15.82
C LEU A 23 7.78 -2.47 -16.10
N GLN A 24 8.59 -2.28 -15.06
CA GLN A 24 10.03 -2.08 -15.21
C GLN A 24 10.71 -3.32 -15.78
N ARG A 25 10.31 -4.51 -15.32
CA ARG A 25 10.75 -5.79 -15.86
C ARG A 25 10.33 -5.98 -17.32
N ALA A 26 9.11 -5.56 -17.69
CA ALA A 26 8.59 -5.72 -19.04
C ALA A 26 9.16 -4.70 -20.05
N PHE A 27 9.36 -3.45 -19.64
CA PHE A 27 9.61 -2.33 -20.56
C PHE A 27 10.85 -1.48 -20.25
N GLY A 28 11.53 -1.73 -19.13
CA GLY A 28 12.76 -1.05 -18.70
C GLY A 28 12.55 0.37 -18.17
N ASN A 29 12.13 1.31 -19.01
CA ASN A 29 12.07 2.74 -18.64
C ASN A 29 10.72 3.12 -18.01
N VAL A 30 10.64 2.94 -16.68
CA VAL A 30 9.49 3.30 -15.84
C VAL A 30 9.87 4.34 -14.81
N LYS A 31 9.00 5.35 -14.65
CA LYS A 31 9.13 6.40 -13.63
C LYS A 31 7.91 6.47 -12.72
N ALA A 32 8.11 6.97 -11.51
CA ALA A 32 7.04 7.22 -10.55
C ALA A 32 6.57 8.67 -10.63
N ASP A 33 5.27 8.89 -10.48
CA ASP A 33 4.72 10.21 -10.19
C ASP A 33 4.26 10.25 -8.73
N LEU A 34 5.01 10.98 -7.91
CA LEU A 34 4.73 11.16 -6.48
C LEU A 34 4.02 12.50 -6.18
N GLY A 35 3.69 13.31 -7.19
CA GLY A 35 3.13 14.66 -6.99
C GLY A 35 1.82 14.70 -6.26
N GLY A 36 1.08 13.59 -6.27
CA GLY A 36 -0.13 13.46 -5.48
C GLY A 36 0.11 13.69 -3.98
N TYR A 37 1.29 13.34 -3.47
CA TYR A 37 1.64 13.50 -2.05
C TYR A 37 1.93 14.94 -1.62
N GLU A 38 2.10 15.88 -2.55
CA GLU A 38 2.28 17.31 -2.24
C GLU A 38 1.02 17.92 -1.57
N SER A 39 -0.15 17.40 -1.90
CA SER A 39 -1.45 17.88 -1.40
C SER A 39 -2.25 16.83 -0.61
N TYR A 40 -1.69 15.65 -0.38
CA TYR A 40 -2.41 14.51 0.18
C TYR A 40 -2.26 14.45 1.71
N THR A 41 -3.35 14.69 2.43
CA THR A 41 -3.34 14.84 3.90
C THR A 41 -3.83 13.62 4.68
N LEU A 42 -4.37 12.61 4.00
CA LEU A 42 -5.00 11.44 4.64
C LEU A 42 -4.00 10.46 5.28
N HIS A 43 -2.76 10.44 4.82
CA HIS A 43 -1.72 9.50 5.27
C HIS A 43 -0.35 10.19 5.42
N GLN A 44 0.66 9.43 5.84
CA GLN A 44 2.03 9.92 6.10
C GLN A 44 2.85 10.24 4.83
N GLY A 45 2.18 10.58 3.72
CA GLY A 45 2.85 10.81 2.44
C GLY A 45 3.36 9.54 1.78
N PHE A 46 4.46 9.66 1.03
CA PHE A 46 5.17 8.52 0.42
C PHE A 46 6.10 7.84 1.44
N GLU A 47 5.91 6.55 1.67
CA GLU A 47 6.49 5.83 2.80
C GLU A 47 7.51 4.76 2.38
N LEU A 48 7.50 4.27 1.12
CA LEU A 48 8.42 3.20 0.70
C LEU A 48 9.91 3.56 0.88
N GLY A 49 10.24 4.84 0.68
CA GLY A 49 11.59 5.35 0.93
C GLY A 49 11.99 5.27 2.39
N ARG A 50 11.08 5.66 3.30
CA ARG A 50 11.30 5.62 4.74
C ARG A 50 11.32 4.20 5.29
N VAL A 51 10.35 3.37 4.89
CA VAL A 51 10.11 2.05 5.49
C VAL A 51 11.03 0.98 4.90
N PHE A 52 11.37 1.06 3.62
CA PHE A 52 12.14 0.01 2.93
C PHE A 52 13.41 0.53 2.24
N GLY A 53 13.75 1.82 2.39
CA GLY A 53 14.88 2.42 1.68
C GLY A 53 14.69 2.48 0.16
N ILE A 54 13.46 2.39 -0.34
CA ILE A 54 13.18 2.33 -1.77
C ILE A 54 13.15 3.74 -2.36
N SER A 55 14.13 4.03 -3.22
CA SER A 55 14.14 5.22 -4.07
C SER A 55 13.62 4.90 -5.47
N LEU A 56 12.68 5.69 -5.96
CA LEU A 56 12.10 5.55 -7.30
C LEU A 56 12.62 6.63 -8.23
N ARG A 57 12.71 6.32 -9.54
CA ARG A 57 13.01 7.33 -10.55
C ARG A 57 11.77 8.18 -10.77
N GLU A 58 11.78 9.41 -10.30
CA GLU A 58 10.64 10.30 -10.40
C GLU A 58 10.57 11.05 -11.74
N ILE A 59 9.35 11.40 -12.14
CA ILE A 59 9.12 12.31 -13.25
C ILE A 59 9.41 13.75 -12.85
N SER A 60 9.87 14.56 -13.80
CA SER A 60 9.91 16.02 -13.65
C SER A 60 8.54 16.65 -13.90
N GLU A 61 8.37 17.90 -13.45
CA GLU A 61 7.19 18.74 -13.74
C GLU A 61 6.89 18.86 -15.24
N PHE A 62 7.93 18.90 -16.07
CA PHE A 62 7.77 18.91 -17.53
C PHE A 62 7.18 17.60 -18.04
N GLU A 63 7.69 16.46 -17.57
CA GLU A 63 7.19 15.14 -17.93
C GLU A 63 5.75 14.94 -17.45
N ARG A 64 5.41 15.42 -16.24
CA ARG A 64 4.05 15.43 -15.71
C ARG A 64 3.08 16.13 -16.68
N LYS A 65 3.38 17.37 -17.10
CA LYS A 65 2.56 18.14 -18.07
C LYS A 65 2.50 17.51 -19.46
N LEU A 66 3.54 16.76 -19.84
CA LEU A 66 3.60 16.06 -21.12
C LEU A 66 2.73 14.79 -21.13
N TYR A 67 2.49 14.14 -20.00
CA TYR A 67 1.68 12.91 -19.95
C TYR A 67 0.26 13.16 -19.46
N LEU A 68 0.04 14.17 -18.62
CA LEU A 68 -1.28 14.54 -18.13
C LEU A 68 -2.00 15.54 -19.08
N PRO A 69 -3.32 15.37 -19.29
CA PRO A 69 -4.10 16.28 -20.15
C PRO A 69 -4.58 17.55 -19.43
N GLU A 70 -4.07 17.84 -18.23
CA GLU A 70 -4.51 18.95 -17.36
C GLU A 70 -4.20 20.32 -17.97
N ASP A 71 -3.00 20.49 -18.53
CA ASP A 71 -2.60 21.76 -19.14
C ASP A 71 -3.15 21.90 -20.57
N ARG A 72 -4.17 22.75 -20.73
CA ARG A 72 -4.90 22.95 -22.00
C ARG A 72 -4.29 23.97 -22.94
N ARG A 73 -3.17 24.63 -22.58
CA ARG A 73 -2.51 25.62 -23.45
C ARG A 73 -2.08 24.98 -24.77
N TRP A 74 -2.15 25.76 -25.86
CA TRP A 74 -1.93 25.25 -27.23
C TRP A 74 -0.56 24.55 -27.38
N LEU A 75 0.48 25.13 -26.76
CA LEU A 75 1.84 24.61 -26.77
C LEU A 75 1.88 23.17 -26.25
N TRP A 76 1.30 22.93 -25.08
CA TRP A 76 1.28 21.60 -24.47
C TRP A 76 0.44 20.60 -25.26
N ARG A 77 -0.69 21.03 -25.84
CA ARG A 77 -1.47 20.18 -26.75
C ARG A 77 -0.62 19.73 -27.96
N LYS A 78 0.18 20.61 -28.55
CA LYS A 78 1.08 20.27 -29.66
C LYS A 78 2.25 19.40 -29.21
N LEU A 79 2.89 19.72 -28.08
CA LEU A 79 3.97 18.91 -27.53
C LEU A 79 3.51 17.48 -27.27
N ARG A 80 2.31 17.28 -26.69
CA ARG A 80 1.75 15.94 -26.48
C ARG A 80 1.45 15.18 -27.77
N GLN A 81 1.06 15.88 -28.83
CA GLN A 81 0.86 15.27 -30.16
C GLN A 81 2.20 14.85 -30.78
N ILE A 82 3.21 15.72 -30.78
CA ILE A 82 4.54 15.46 -31.35
C ILE A 82 5.25 14.35 -30.57
N CYS A 83 5.20 14.41 -29.24
CA CYS A 83 5.82 13.41 -28.37
C CYS A 83 5.01 12.10 -28.29
N GLY A 84 3.83 12.00 -28.92
CA GLY A 84 3.01 10.80 -28.90
C GLY A 84 2.46 10.43 -27.52
N THR A 85 2.22 11.42 -26.65
CA THR A 85 1.71 11.23 -25.28
C THR A 85 0.24 11.67 -25.12
N LYS A 86 -0.39 12.16 -26.20
CA LYS A 86 -1.78 12.63 -26.19
C LYS A 86 -2.80 11.64 -25.61
N TYR A 87 -2.59 10.35 -25.80
CA TYR A 87 -3.46 9.26 -25.31
C TYR A 87 -2.74 8.33 -24.33
N SER A 88 -1.75 8.88 -23.60
CA SER A 88 -0.92 8.09 -22.69
C SER A 88 -1.62 7.76 -21.36
N TYR A 89 -2.52 8.63 -20.88
CA TYR A 89 -3.26 8.43 -19.64
C TYR A 89 -4.15 7.20 -19.70
N MET A 90 -4.02 6.33 -18.70
CA MET A 90 -4.83 5.14 -18.51
C MET A 90 -5.10 4.95 -17.02
N GLU A 91 -6.38 4.85 -16.68
CA GLU A 91 -6.85 4.60 -15.33
C GLU A 91 -7.28 3.13 -15.18
N GLU A 92 -7.04 2.57 -13.99
CA GLU A 92 -7.53 1.24 -13.61
C GLU A 92 -9.05 1.20 -13.73
N LYS A 93 -9.55 0.44 -14.70
CA LYS A 93 -10.99 0.39 -15.02
C LYS A 93 -11.79 -0.48 -14.05
N GLN A 94 -11.15 -1.53 -13.55
CA GLN A 94 -11.77 -2.53 -12.68
C GLN A 94 -10.82 -2.81 -11.52
N LEU A 95 -11.32 -2.58 -10.31
CA LEU A 95 -10.55 -2.82 -9.10
C LEU A 95 -10.34 -4.33 -8.89
N PHE A 96 -9.19 -4.68 -8.30
CA PHE A 96 -8.83 -6.06 -7.96
C PHE A 96 -8.82 -7.01 -9.18
N TYR A 97 -8.51 -6.50 -10.37
CA TYR A 97 -8.46 -7.29 -11.61
C TYR A 97 -7.06 -7.31 -12.23
N PHE A 98 -6.66 -8.45 -12.79
CA PHE A 98 -5.41 -8.59 -13.53
C PHE A 98 -5.63 -8.42 -15.02
N ASP A 99 -5.18 -7.29 -15.56
CA ASP A 99 -5.17 -7.03 -17.00
C ASP A 99 -3.79 -7.35 -17.57
N GLU A 100 -3.62 -8.58 -18.04
CA GLU A 100 -2.39 -9.03 -18.69
C GLU A 100 -2.08 -8.25 -19.99
N SER A 101 -3.11 -7.68 -20.63
CA SER A 101 -2.94 -6.94 -21.89
C SER A 101 -2.06 -5.69 -21.73
N ILE A 102 -1.93 -5.16 -20.51
CA ILE A 102 -1.01 -4.08 -20.13
C ILE A 102 0.45 -4.43 -20.50
N PHE A 103 0.81 -5.71 -20.41
CA PHE A 103 2.16 -6.21 -20.67
C PHE A 103 2.39 -6.64 -22.13
N SER A 104 1.35 -6.62 -22.98
CA SER A 104 1.43 -7.13 -24.36
C SER A 104 2.34 -6.31 -25.28
N LYS A 105 2.42 -5.00 -25.08
CA LYS A 105 3.21 -4.09 -25.92
C LYS A 105 3.68 -2.87 -25.17
N ALA A 106 4.96 -2.54 -25.36
CA ALA A 106 5.52 -1.30 -24.86
C ALA A 106 4.80 -0.09 -25.48
N ALA A 107 4.30 0.80 -24.63
CA ALA A 107 3.63 2.03 -25.04
C ALA A 107 4.01 3.19 -24.10
N LYS A 108 3.92 4.42 -24.60
CA LYS A 108 4.00 5.61 -23.73
C LYS A 108 2.71 5.69 -22.93
N ARG A 109 2.79 5.37 -21.63
CA ARG A 109 1.63 5.29 -20.74
C ARG A 109 1.85 6.03 -19.45
N TYR A 110 0.78 6.61 -18.94
CA TYR A 110 0.67 7.13 -17.59
C TYR A 110 -0.44 6.34 -16.90
N TYR A 111 -0.06 5.52 -15.93
CA TYR A 111 -0.96 4.63 -15.23
C TYR A 111 -1.40 5.23 -13.91
N TRP A 112 -2.72 5.30 -13.73
CA TRP A 112 -3.35 5.71 -12.48
C TRP A 112 -4.24 4.59 -11.95
N GLY A 113 -4.05 4.18 -10.70
CA GLY A 113 -4.75 3.05 -10.10
C GLY A 113 -4.04 2.53 -8.85
N TYR A 114 -4.67 1.59 -8.16
CA TYR A 114 -4.07 0.89 -7.02
C TYR A 114 -3.49 -0.47 -7.41
N TRP A 115 -3.98 -1.10 -8.48
CA TRP A 115 -3.43 -2.34 -9.05
C TRP A 115 -3.41 -3.50 -8.04
N GLN A 116 -4.48 -3.60 -7.23
CA GLN A 116 -4.54 -4.46 -6.05
C GLN A 116 -4.88 -5.91 -6.40
N HIS A 117 -4.05 -6.56 -7.22
CA HIS A 117 -4.26 -7.96 -7.59
C HIS A 117 -2.96 -8.75 -7.55
N ALA A 118 -3.02 -9.96 -6.99
CA ALA A 118 -1.87 -10.84 -6.82
C ALA A 118 -1.18 -11.22 -8.14
N GLY A 119 -1.89 -11.12 -9.27
CA GLY A 119 -1.33 -11.31 -10.62
C GLY A 119 -0.15 -10.39 -10.91
N TYR A 120 -0.23 -9.10 -10.54
CA TYR A 120 0.88 -8.17 -10.74
C TYR A 120 2.06 -8.49 -9.81
N ILE A 121 1.78 -8.89 -8.56
CA ILE A 121 2.78 -9.27 -7.56
C ILE A 121 3.58 -10.49 -8.03
N ARG A 122 2.90 -11.53 -8.54
CA ARG A 122 3.53 -12.77 -9.00
C ARG A 122 4.58 -12.55 -10.10
N LEU A 123 4.46 -11.48 -10.88
CA LEU A 123 5.45 -11.15 -11.92
C LEU A 123 6.81 -10.72 -11.35
N VAL A 124 6.86 -10.31 -10.08
CA VAL A 124 8.03 -9.68 -9.44
C VAL A 124 8.24 -10.13 -7.99
N GLU A 125 7.63 -11.23 -7.58
CA GLU A 125 7.61 -11.69 -6.19
C GLU A 125 9.01 -11.84 -5.58
N ASP A 126 9.94 -12.45 -6.31
CA ASP A 126 11.33 -12.63 -5.85
C ASP A 126 12.03 -11.29 -5.59
N GLU A 127 11.74 -10.28 -6.41
CA GLU A 127 12.32 -8.95 -6.23
C GLU A 127 11.68 -8.22 -5.05
N LEU A 128 10.36 -8.33 -4.89
CA LEU A 128 9.65 -7.78 -3.74
C LEU A 128 10.17 -8.38 -2.43
N ARG A 129 10.35 -9.71 -2.36
CA ARG A 129 10.91 -10.39 -1.16
C ARG A 129 12.32 -9.91 -0.81
N ARG A 130 13.14 -9.55 -1.80
CA ARG A 130 14.49 -9.02 -1.58
C ARG A 130 14.50 -7.55 -1.16
N LYS A 131 13.51 -6.75 -1.58
CA LYS A 131 13.48 -5.30 -1.35
C LYS A 131 12.60 -4.86 -0.18
N LEU A 132 11.53 -5.58 0.10
CA LEU A 132 10.59 -5.27 1.18
C LEU A 132 11.05 -5.91 2.49
N ILE A 133 12.25 -5.50 2.91
CA ILE A 133 12.83 -5.89 4.19
C ILE A 133 12.75 -4.68 5.11
N PHE A 134 12.13 -4.86 6.28
CA PHE A 134 12.07 -3.81 7.29
C PHE A 134 13.48 -3.56 7.85
N PRO A 135 13.86 -2.30 8.09
CA PRO A 135 15.07 -2.00 8.85
C PRO A 135 14.94 -2.56 10.27
N PRO A 136 16.07 -2.72 10.99
CA PRO A 136 16.03 -2.93 12.43
C PRO A 136 15.18 -1.85 13.11
N PHE A 137 14.52 -2.20 14.22
CA PHE A 137 13.84 -1.21 15.04
C PHE A 137 14.84 -0.15 15.51
N ASP A 138 14.41 1.10 15.50
CA ASP A 138 15.18 2.25 15.97
C ASP A 138 14.55 2.90 17.21
N ASP A 139 13.58 2.22 17.83
CA ASP A 139 12.86 2.69 19.01
C ASP A 139 12.83 1.67 20.16
N ASP A 140 13.04 2.18 21.37
CA ASP A 140 13.02 1.40 22.62
C ASP A 140 11.71 0.64 22.85
N GLN A 141 10.58 1.13 22.33
CA GLN A 141 9.27 0.52 22.61
C GLN A 141 9.13 -0.80 21.88
N ASN A 142 9.47 -0.84 20.59
CA ASN A 142 9.48 -2.05 19.80
C ASN A 142 10.55 -3.02 20.27
N GLU A 143 11.75 -2.56 20.64
CA GLU A 143 12.78 -3.45 21.21
C GLU A 143 12.32 -4.13 22.51
N LYS A 144 11.70 -3.36 23.42
CA LYS A 144 11.14 -3.92 24.66
C LYS A 144 10.00 -4.89 24.38
N LEU A 145 9.13 -4.59 23.41
CA LEU A 145 8.05 -5.49 23.03
C LEU A 145 8.62 -6.79 22.45
N VAL A 146 9.63 -6.73 21.59
CA VAL A 146 10.32 -7.92 21.06
C VAL A 146 10.89 -8.78 22.19
N GLY A 147 11.66 -8.18 23.11
CA GLY A 147 12.18 -8.90 24.27
C GLY A 147 11.08 -9.47 25.17
N TRP A 148 9.95 -8.77 25.31
CA TRP A 148 8.78 -9.28 26.02
C TRP A 148 8.10 -10.44 25.29
N MET A 149 8.13 -10.49 23.96
CA MET A 149 7.57 -11.60 23.17
C MET A 149 8.45 -12.85 23.21
N GLU A 150 9.74 -12.75 23.53
CA GLU A 150 10.64 -13.89 23.58
C GLU A 150 10.15 -14.97 24.55
N GLY A 151 10.13 -16.22 24.08
CA GLY A 151 9.67 -17.39 24.84
C GLY A 151 8.15 -17.48 25.04
N ARG A 152 7.35 -16.63 24.39
CA ARG A 152 5.88 -16.64 24.47
C ARG A 152 5.27 -16.95 23.10
N ASN A 153 4.15 -17.67 23.10
CA ASN A 153 3.34 -17.86 21.90
C ASN A 153 2.46 -16.62 21.71
N THR A 154 2.93 -15.65 20.93
CA THR A 154 2.23 -14.37 20.74
C THR A 154 1.36 -14.39 19.49
N VAL A 155 0.22 -13.72 19.58
CA VAL A 155 -0.77 -13.65 18.49
C VAL A 155 -1.11 -12.19 18.22
N SER A 156 -0.80 -11.72 17.02
CA SER A 156 -1.20 -10.37 16.60
C SER A 156 -2.69 -10.34 16.24
N VAL A 157 -3.42 -9.41 16.84
CA VAL A 157 -4.82 -9.12 16.54
C VAL A 157 -4.92 -7.70 16.02
N HIS A 158 -5.09 -7.55 14.71
CA HIS A 158 -5.32 -6.23 14.12
C HIS A 158 -6.81 -5.91 14.09
N VAL A 159 -7.18 -4.81 14.73
CA VAL A 159 -8.54 -4.27 14.72
C VAL A 159 -8.52 -2.97 13.93
N ARG A 160 -9.01 -3.00 12.69
CA ARG A 160 -9.20 -1.77 11.90
C ARG A 160 -10.59 -1.19 12.17
N ARG A 161 -10.63 -0.02 12.79
CA ARG A 161 -11.85 0.70 13.15
C ARG A 161 -11.69 2.17 12.75
N GLY A 162 -11.84 3.13 13.67
CA GLY A 162 -11.65 4.56 13.41
C GLY A 162 -12.38 5.07 12.17
N ASP A 163 -11.64 5.33 11.10
CA ASP A 163 -12.12 5.77 9.78
C ASP A 163 -13.17 4.84 9.15
N TYR A 164 -13.26 3.58 9.58
CA TYR A 164 -14.22 2.62 9.05
C TYR A 164 -15.60 2.73 9.73
N ILE A 165 -15.71 3.45 10.86
CA ILE A 165 -16.98 3.60 11.56
C ILE A 165 -17.94 4.41 10.68
N GLY A 166 -19.06 3.78 10.29
CA GLY A 166 -20.10 4.41 9.46
C GLY A 166 -19.84 4.35 7.96
N ASP A 167 -18.72 3.76 7.51
CA ASP A 167 -18.51 3.49 6.09
C ASP A 167 -19.44 2.34 5.64
N PRO A 168 -20.23 2.49 4.56
CA PRO A 168 -21.19 1.47 4.12
C PRO A 168 -20.58 0.15 3.66
N LEU A 169 -19.31 0.16 3.23
CA LEU A 169 -18.61 -1.00 2.68
C LEU A 169 -17.61 -1.59 3.68
N LEU A 170 -17.03 -0.74 4.53
CA LEU A 170 -15.95 -1.10 5.46
C LEU A 170 -16.43 -1.22 6.91
N GLY A 171 -17.54 -0.57 7.25
CA GLY A 171 -18.15 -0.62 8.57
C GLY A 171 -18.71 -2.00 8.87
N GLY A 172 -18.26 -2.61 9.98
CA GLY A 172 -18.83 -3.85 10.49
C GLY A 172 -18.37 -5.13 9.78
N ILE A 173 -17.30 -5.10 8.97
CA ILE A 173 -16.72 -6.30 8.35
C ILE A 173 -16.34 -7.34 9.41
N CYS A 174 -15.69 -6.89 10.49
CA CYS A 174 -15.31 -7.72 11.64
C CYS A 174 -15.97 -7.14 12.89
N ASP A 175 -17.06 -7.75 13.33
CA ASP A 175 -17.75 -7.37 14.56
C ASP A 175 -17.06 -7.93 15.81
N VAL A 176 -17.51 -7.49 16.99
CA VAL A 176 -16.96 -7.98 18.27
C VAL A 176 -17.09 -9.50 18.38
N ALA A 177 -18.19 -10.07 17.87
CA ALA A 177 -18.42 -11.51 17.91
C ALA A 177 -17.41 -12.29 17.05
N TYR A 178 -17.03 -11.76 15.89
CA TYR A 178 -15.97 -12.30 15.04
C TYR A 178 -14.64 -12.36 15.79
N TYR A 179 -14.22 -11.26 16.42
CA TYR A 179 -12.96 -11.24 17.16
C TYR A 179 -12.98 -12.22 18.34
N LYS A 180 -14.08 -12.28 19.10
CA LYS A 180 -14.22 -13.25 20.20
C LYS A 180 -14.10 -14.70 19.72
N ARG A 181 -14.83 -15.06 18.65
CA ARG A 181 -14.72 -16.41 18.05
C ARG A 181 -13.31 -16.72 17.57
N ALA A 182 -12.62 -15.74 16.98
CA ALA A 182 -11.24 -15.91 16.51
C ALA A 182 -10.26 -16.12 17.68
N ILE A 183 -10.40 -15.33 18.76
CA ILE A 183 -9.60 -15.47 19.98
C ILE A 183 -9.84 -16.84 20.62
N ASP A 184 -11.09 -17.25 20.78
CA ASP A 184 -11.44 -18.56 21.31
C ASP A 184 -10.84 -19.68 20.45
N TYR A 185 -11.00 -19.59 19.13
CA TYR A 185 -10.43 -20.56 18.19
C TYR A 185 -8.91 -20.70 18.35
N VAL A 186 -8.18 -19.57 18.41
CA VAL A 186 -6.73 -19.57 18.61
C VAL A 186 -6.36 -20.08 20.01
N GLY A 187 -7.16 -19.76 21.03
CA GLY A 187 -7.01 -20.25 22.39
C GLY A 187 -7.03 -21.77 22.52
N HIS A 188 -7.76 -22.46 21.62
CA HIS A 188 -7.78 -23.92 21.57
C HIS A 188 -6.65 -24.51 20.69
N ALA A 189 -6.12 -23.73 19.74
CA ALA A 189 -5.15 -24.20 18.75
C ALA A 189 -3.69 -23.94 19.14
N VAL A 190 -3.44 -22.96 20.01
CA VAL A 190 -2.11 -22.51 20.42
C VAL A 190 -1.99 -22.65 21.93
N GLU A 191 -0.89 -23.25 22.40
CA GLU A 191 -0.64 -23.39 23.84
C GLU A 191 -0.33 -22.02 24.47
N ASN A 192 -1.08 -21.65 25.52
CA ASN A 192 -0.89 -20.42 26.29
C ASN A 192 -0.69 -19.15 25.42
N PRO A 193 -1.62 -18.83 24.49
CA PRO A 193 -1.42 -17.72 23.57
C PRO A 193 -1.56 -16.39 24.29
N VAL A 194 -0.70 -15.44 23.92
CA VAL A 194 -0.74 -14.07 24.40
C VAL A 194 -1.11 -13.15 23.24
N PHE A 195 -2.28 -12.54 23.32
CA PHE A 195 -2.79 -11.68 22.26
C PHE A 195 -2.21 -10.26 22.38
N ILE A 196 -1.78 -9.69 21.25
CA ILE A 196 -1.33 -8.29 21.15
C ILE A 196 -2.25 -7.57 20.15
N PHE A 197 -2.93 -6.52 20.61
CA PHE A 197 -3.88 -5.80 19.77
C PHE A 197 -3.24 -4.60 19.09
N PHE A 198 -3.35 -4.51 17.76
CA PHE A 198 -2.95 -3.35 16.96
C PHE A 198 -4.20 -2.67 16.43
N SER A 199 -4.34 -1.34 16.60
CA SER A 199 -5.56 -0.66 16.17
C SER A 199 -5.37 0.83 15.98
N ASN A 200 -6.07 1.41 15.00
CA ASN A 200 -6.23 2.86 14.89
C ASN A 200 -7.24 3.45 15.90
N ASP A 201 -7.87 2.60 16.74
CA ASP A 201 -8.74 2.97 17.85
C ASP A 201 -8.42 2.09 19.08
N VAL A 202 -7.27 2.37 19.69
CA VAL A 202 -6.75 1.61 20.85
C VAL A 202 -7.66 1.74 22.07
N ALA A 203 -8.27 2.90 22.29
CA ALA A 203 -9.14 3.14 23.43
C ALA A 203 -10.35 2.21 23.41
N TRP A 204 -11.01 2.08 22.25
CA TRP A 204 -12.11 1.14 22.07
C TRP A 204 -11.66 -0.31 22.25
N CYS A 205 -10.48 -0.67 21.73
CA CYS A 205 -9.95 -2.03 21.88
C CYS A 205 -9.69 -2.38 23.34
N LYS A 206 -9.10 -1.47 24.13
CA LYS A 206 -8.91 -1.66 25.57
C LYS A 206 -10.24 -1.88 26.28
N GLN A 207 -11.24 -1.05 26.00
CA GLN A 207 -12.57 -1.20 26.63
C GLN A 207 -13.23 -2.55 26.27
N THR A 208 -13.05 -3.02 25.04
CA THR A 208 -13.77 -4.20 24.51
C THR A 208 -13.04 -5.52 24.81
N PHE A 209 -11.71 -5.52 24.78
CA PHE A 209 -10.87 -6.71 24.80
C PHE A 209 -9.89 -6.79 25.98
N ALA A 210 -9.98 -5.88 26.97
CA ALA A 210 -9.21 -5.99 28.22
C ALA A 210 -9.27 -7.39 28.88
N PRO A 211 -10.37 -8.15 28.83
CA PRO A 211 -10.38 -9.51 29.38
C PRO A 211 -9.44 -10.51 28.67
N TYR A 212 -8.98 -10.19 27.45
CA TYR A 212 -8.18 -11.10 26.60
C TYR A 212 -6.71 -10.66 26.47
N SER A 213 -6.37 -9.43 26.81
CA SER A 213 -5.02 -8.90 26.68
C SER A 213 -4.84 -7.62 27.47
N ASP A 214 -3.59 -7.38 27.91
CA ASP A 214 -3.13 -6.11 28.47
C ASP A 214 -2.21 -5.33 27.50
N VAL A 215 -1.92 -5.87 26.31
CA VAL A 215 -0.99 -5.29 25.34
C VAL A 215 -1.74 -4.75 24.13
N PHE A 216 -1.76 -3.42 24.03
CA PHE A 216 -2.43 -2.69 22.95
C PHE A 216 -1.51 -1.63 22.37
N VAL A 217 -1.38 -1.63 21.04
CA VAL A 217 -0.48 -0.78 20.24
C VAL A 217 -1.31 0.03 19.24
N GLY A 218 -0.97 1.31 19.10
CA GLY A 218 -1.69 2.29 18.25
C GLY A 218 -0.83 2.88 17.16
#